data_AF-A0A2V8RZZ8-F1
#
_entry.id   AF-A0A2V8RZZ8-F1
#
_cell.length_a   1.000
_cell.length_b   1.000
_cell.length_c   1.000
_cell.angle_alpha   90.00
_cell.angle_beta   90.00
_cell.angle_gamma   90.00
#
_symmetry.space_group_name_H-M   'P 1'
#
loop_
_entity.id
_entity.type
_entity.pdbx_description
1 polymer ?
#
loop_
_entity_poly.entity_id
_entity_poly.type
_entity_poly.pdbx_seq_one_letter_code
_entity_poly.pdbx_strand_id
1 'polypeptide(L)'
;MGKKARPKQERLAEKLSQIRNTLGLSQSEMLRRLEFEEEMVAARISEFELGKNEPPLKVLLRYARVANVWTDVLIDDELDLPDKLPSAKKHEGIKRRR
;
A
#
# COMPACT_ATOMS: atom_id res chain seq x y z
N MET A 1 -9.15 16.26 25.37
CA MET A 1 -10.28 15.35 25.04
C MET A 1 -9.75 14.21 24.18
N GLY A 2 -9.62 13.02 24.75
CA GLY A 2 -9.07 11.86 24.04
C GLY A 2 -10.02 11.40 22.95
N LYS A 3 -9.71 11.72 21.68
CA LYS A 3 -10.38 11.08 20.55
C LYS A 3 -9.98 9.60 20.59
N LYS A 4 -10.97 8.71 20.70
CA LYS A 4 -10.81 7.27 20.48
C LYS A 4 -9.96 7.08 19.22
N ALA A 5 -8.96 6.19 19.28
CA ALA A 5 -8.10 5.91 18.14
C ALA A 5 -8.99 5.61 16.92
N ARG A 6 -8.68 6.27 15.80
CA ARG A 6 -9.38 6.05 14.54
C ARG A 6 -9.29 4.56 14.17
N PRO A 7 -10.38 3.92 13.73
CA PRO A 7 -10.31 2.60 13.14
C PRO A 7 -9.29 2.62 12.00
N LYS A 8 -8.33 1.70 12.06
CA LYS A 8 -7.27 1.55 11.07
C LYS A 8 -7.28 0.13 10.54
N GLN A 9 -6.87 -0.03 9.30
CA GLN A 9 -6.62 -1.35 8.73
C GLN A 9 -5.48 -2.03 9.48
N GLU A 10 -5.63 -3.31 9.75
CA GLU A 10 -4.61 -4.09 10.44
C GLU A 10 -3.48 -4.51 9.49
N ARG A 11 -3.78 -4.63 8.18
CA ARG A 11 -2.88 -5.24 7.19
C ARG A 11 -2.37 -4.30 6.12
N LEU A 12 -2.68 -3.01 6.20
CA LEU A 12 -2.25 -2.06 5.18
C LEU A 12 -0.73 -2.11 5.00
N ALA A 13 0.04 -2.05 6.10
CA ALA A 13 1.50 -2.06 6.08
C ALA A 13 2.09 -3.29 5.35
N GLU A 14 1.55 -4.47 5.63
CA GLU A 14 1.90 -5.74 4.97
C GLU A 14 1.69 -5.65 3.46
N LYS A 15 0.52 -5.16 3.02
CA LYS A 15 0.17 -5.04 1.60
C LYS A 15 1.07 -4.07 0.86
N LEU A 16 1.43 -2.93 1.48
CA LEU A 16 2.33 -1.95 0.85
C LEU A 16 3.74 -2.55 0.65
N SER A 17 4.25 -3.25 1.67
CA SER A 17 5.53 -3.94 1.61
C SER A 17 5.51 -5.04 0.54
N GLN A 18 4.43 -5.82 0.47
CA GLN A 18 4.24 -6.84 -0.55
C GLN A 18 4.28 -6.24 -1.97
N ILE A 19 3.55 -5.15 -2.23
CA ILE A 19 3.59 -4.47 -3.53
C ILE A 19 5.02 -4.09 -3.90
N ARG A 20 5.75 -3.42 -3.00
CA ARG A 20 7.12 -2.99 -3.28
C ARG A 20 8.03 -4.19 -3.59
N ASN A 21 7.97 -5.23 -2.77
CA ASN A 21 8.80 -6.43 -2.94
C ASN A 21 8.46 -7.18 -4.23
N THR A 22 7.18 -7.34 -4.58
CA THR A 22 6.76 -8.00 -5.83
C THR A 22 7.19 -7.21 -7.07
N LEU A 23 7.23 -5.88 -6.99
CA LEU A 23 7.78 -5.04 -8.07
C LEU A 23 9.31 -5.04 -8.13
N GLY A 24 10.00 -5.67 -7.16
CA GLY A 24 11.46 -5.73 -7.11
C GLY A 24 12.14 -4.39 -6.79
N LEU A 25 11.46 -3.51 -6.07
CA LEU A 25 11.92 -2.13 -5.82
C LEU A 25 12.50 -1.96 -4.40
N SER A 26 13.54 -1.15 -4.28
CA SER A 26 13.95 -0.55 -3.01
C SER A 26 12.95 0.52 -2.56
N GLN A 27 13.05 0.98 -1.30
CA GLN A 27 12.17 2.03 -0.78
C GLN A 27 12.32 3.36 -1.53
N SER A 28 13.55 3.71 -1.93
CA SER A 28 13.80 4.91 -2.73
C SER A 28 13.24 4.78 -4.15
N GLU A 29 13.35 3.60 -4.78
CA GLU A 29 12.75 3.37 -6.09
C GLU A 29 11.22 3.35 -6.03
N MET A 30 10.65 2.82 -4.94
CA MET A 30 9.21 2.86 -4.71
C MET A 30 8.72 4.30 -4.57
N LEU A 31 9.43 5.16 -3.84
CA LEU A 31 9.10 6.58 -3.72
C LEU A 31 9.03 7.26 -5.10
N ARG A 32 10.03 7.04 -5.95
CA ARG A 32 10.07 7.55 -7.34
C ARG A 32 8.93 6.99 -8.18
N ARG A 33 8.67 5.68 -8.06
CA ARG A 33 7.58 4.99 -8.77
C ARG A 33 6.21 5.53 -8.40
N LEU A 34 6.04 6.01 -7.16
CA LEU A 34 4.82 6.64 -6.68
C LEU A 34 4.70 8.12 -7.08
N GLU A 35 5.76 8.73 -7.62
CA GLU A 35 5.85 10.15 -8.00
C GLU A 35 5.70 11.09 -6.79
N PHE A 36 6.39 10.79 -5.67
CA PHE A 36 6.36 11.62 -4.45
C PHE A 36 7.73 12.09 -3.94
N GLU A 37 8.76 12.05 -4.80
CA GLU A 37 10.13 12.36 -4.41
C GLU A 37 10.35 13.84 -4.02
N GLU A 38 9.48 14.74 -4.49
CA GLU A 38 9.49 16.16 -4.13
C GLU A 38 8.73 16.46 -2.82
N GLU A 39 7.76 15.61 -2.43
CA GLU A 39 6.96 15.83 -1.21
C GLU A 39 7.46 15.06 0.02
N MET A 40 8.20 13.96 -0.16
CA MET A 40 8.67 13.17 0.97
C MET A 40 9.95 12.38 0.69
N VAL A 41 10.62 11.95 1.75
CA VAL A 41 11.82 11.13 1.70
C VAL A 41 11.51 9.62 1.77
N ALA A 42 12.43 8.79 1.27
CA ALA A 42 12.25 7.33 1.20
C ALA A 42 11.99 6.67 2.57
N ALA A 43 12.46 7.28 3.67
CA ALA A 43 12.17 6.81 5.02
C ALA A 43 10.65 6.74 5.32
N ARG A 44 9.83 7.61 4.69
CA ARG A 44 8.37 7.55 4.83
C ARG A 44 7.78 6.26 4.28
N ILE A 45 8.34 5.72 3.19
CA ILE A 45 7.92 4.42 2.65
C ILE A 45 8.12 3.33 3.69
N SER A 46 9.27 3.31 4.37
CA SER A 46 9.55 2.39 5.47
C SER A 46 8.55 2.52 6.62
N GLU A 47 8.23 3.76 7.03
CA GLU A 47 7.26 4.00 8.09
C GLU A 47 5.87 3.46 7.74
N PHE A 48 5.44 3.60 6.49
CA PHE A 48 4.17 3.07 6.00
C PHE A 48 4.18 1.53 5.98
N GLU A 49 5.24 0.92 5.46
CA GLU A 49 5.42 -0.54 5.37
C GLU A 49 5.58 -1.22 6.74
N LEU A 50 5.98 -0.47 7.77
CA LEU A 50 6.05 -0.93 9.16
C LEU A 50 4.81 -0.57 9.99
N GLY A 51 3.85 0.14 9.40
CA GLY A 51 2.64 0.60 10.11
C GLY A 51 2.92 1.64 11.21
N LYS A 52 4.10 2.27 11.20
CA LYS A 52 4.49 3.34 12.14
C LYS A 52 3.79 4.66 11.80
N ASN A 53 3.49 4.86 10.52
CA ASN A 53 2.74 6.00 10.03
C ASN A 53 1.74 5.53 8.97
N GLU A 54 0.65 6.27 8.81
CA GLU A 54 -0.35 5.95 7.79
C GLU A 54 -0.09 6.78 6.53
N PRO A 55 -0.07 6.16 5.34
CA PRO A 55 0.10 6.91 4.11
C PRO A 55 -1.11 7.84 3.87
N PRO A 56 -0.89 9.07 3.40
CA PRO A 56 -1.97 9.91 2.89
C PRO A 56 -2.76 9.21 1.77
N LEU A 57 -4.05 9.52 1.63
CA LEU A 57 -4.92 8.90 0.60
C LEU A 57 -4.36 9.00 -0.82
N LYS A 58 -3.64 10.09 -1.14
CA LYS A 58 -2.97 10.25 -2.44
C LYS A 58 -1.86 9.21 -2.64
N VAL A 59 -1.06 8.95 -1.61
CA VAL A 59 0.00 7.91 -1.65
C VAL A 59 -0.65 6.54 -1.80
N LEU A 60 -1.69 6.26 -1.02
CA LEU A 60 -2.42 4.99 -1.10
C LEU A 60 -3.04 4.74 -2.48
N LEU A 61 -3.64 5.76 -3.08
CA LEU A 61 -4.18 5.71 -4.45
C LEU A 61 -3.08 5.41 -5.48
N ARG A 62 -1.88 5.97 -5.31
CA ARG A 62 -0.73 5.68 -6.18
C ARG A 62 -0.26 4.24 -6.01
N TYR A 63 -0.20 3.70 -4.80
CA TYR A 63 0.08 2.28 -4.57
C TYR A 63 -0.90 1.38 -5.34
N ALA A 64 -2.20 1.65 -5.25
CA ALA A 64 -3.22 0.87 -5.95
C ALA A 64 -3.03 0.92 -7.47
N ARG A 65 -2.70 2.10 -8.02
CA ARG A 65 -2.45 2.28 -9.46
C ARG A 65 -1.21 1.55 -9.94
N VAL A 66 -0.09 1.61 -9.21
CA VAL A 66 1.16 0.93 -9.63
C VAL A 66 1.03 -0.60 -9.54
N ALA A 67 0.23 -1.10 -8.60
CA ALA A 67 -0.12 -2.51 -8.48
C ALA A 67 -1.21 -2.96 -9.48
N ASN A 68 -1.87 -2.01 -10.15
CA ASN A 68 -3.06 -2.22 -10.98
C ASN A 68 -4.19 -2.98 -10.25
N VAL A 69 -4.53 -2.51 -9.04
CA VAL A 69 -5.64 -3.03 -8.23
C VAL A 69 -6.62 -1.90 -7.89
N TRP A 70 -7.82 -2.26 -7.44
CA TRP A 70 -8.72 -1.27 -6.82
C TRP A 70 -8.18 -0.85 -5.45
N THR A 71 -8.41 0.40 -5.05
CA THR A 71 -7.95 0.90 -3.75
C THR A 71 -8.53 0.09 -2.58
N ASP A 72 -9.73 -0.45 -2.75
CA ASP A 72 -10.43 -1.33 -1.80
C ASP A 72 -9.54 -2.51 -1.36
N VAL A 73 -8.75 -3.06 -2.28
CA VAL A 73 -7.81 -4.16 -2.00
C VAL A 73 -6.78 -3.76 -0.95
N LEU A 74 -6.42 -2.47 -0.85
CA LEU A 74 -5.47 -1.99 0.16
C LEU A 74 -6.14 -1.67 1.49
N ILE A 75 -7.42 -1.24 1.47
CA ILE A 75 -8.12 -0.75 2.68
C ILE A 75 -9.05 -1.77 3.33
N ASP A 76 -9.36 -2.88 2.67
CA ASP A 76 -10.19 -3.96 3.20
C ASP A 76 -9.32 -5.13 3.69
N ASP A 77 -9.31 -5.38 5.00
CA ASP A 77 -8.51 -6.45 5.61
C ASP A 77 -8.95 -7.87 5.20
N GLU A 78 -10.15 -8.02 4.62
CA GLU A 78 -10.67 -9.30 4.09
C GLU A 78 -10.15 -9.65 2.69
N LEU A 79 -9.46 -8.71 2.03
CA LEU A 79 -8.88 -8.90 0.70
C LEU A 79 -7.37 -9.09 0.77
N ASP A 80 -6.86 -10.04 0.01
CA ASP A 80 -5.44 -10.22 -0.30
C ASP A 80 -5.10 -9.62 -1.67
N LEU A 81 -3.83 -9.26 -1.85
CA LEU A 81 -3.30 -8.87 -3.15
C LEU A 81 -3.24 -10.08 -4.09
N PRO A 82 -3.41 -9.89 -5.41
CA PRO A 82 -3.19 -10.98 -6.36
C PRO A 82 -1.71 -11.39 -6.39
N ASP A 83 -1.45 -12.66 -6.73
CA ASP A 83 -0.09 -13.23 -6.72
C ASP A 83 0.90 -12.54 -7.66
N LYS A 84 0.40 -11.87 -8.71
CA LYS A 84 1.20 -11.18 -9.71
C LYS A 84 0.86 -9.69 -9.74
N LEU A 85 1.89 -8.87 -9.57
CA LEU A 85 1.81 -7.41 -9.64
C LEU A 85 2.85 -6.85 -10.63
N PRO A 86 2.52 -5.77 -11.37
CA PRO A 86 1.18 -5.21 -11.52
C PRO A 86 0.24 -6.23 -12.15
N SER A 87 -1.02 -6.26 -11.72
CA SER A 87 -1.98 -7.19 -12.33
C SER A 87 -2.17 -6.87 -13.82
N ALA A 88 -2.31 -7.88 -14.67
CA ALA A 88 -2.49 -7.68 -16.12
C ALA A 88 -3.82 -6.95 -16.45
N LYS A 89 -4.83 -7.13 -15.61
CA LYS A 89 -6.10 -6.38 -15.62
C LYS A 89 -6.35 -5.83 -14.22
N LYS A 90 -7.06 -4.71 -14.09
CA LYS A 90 -7.32 -4.10 -12.79
C LYS A 90 -8.07 -5.08 -11.88
N HIS A 91 -7.45 -5.50 -10.77
CA HIS A 91 -7.91 -6.63 -9.95
C HIS A 91 -8.62 -6.19 -8.67
N GLU A 92 -9.72 -6.86 -8.32
CA GLU A 92 -10.55 -6.64 -7.11
C GLU A 92 -9.98 -7.27 -5.83
N GLY A 93 -8.73 -7.73 -5.86
CA GLY A 93 -8.15 -8.55 -4.79
C GLY A 93 -8.70 -9.98 -4.77
N ILE A 94 -8.21 -10.77 -3.82
CA ILE A 94 -8.63 -12.16 -3.60
C ILE A 94 -9.25 -12.24 -2.22
N LYS A 95 -10.42 -12.88 -2.08
CA LYS A 95 -11.03 -13.08 -0.76
C LYS A 95 -10.12 -13.96 0.11
N ARG A 96 -9.73 -13.43 1.26
CA ARG A 96 -8.87 -14.15 2.20
C ARG A 96 -9.59 -15.40 2.72
N ARG A 97 -8.89 -16.54 2.71
CA ARG A 97 -9.31 -17.74 3.42
C ARG A 97 -8.76 -17.65 4.85
N ARG A 98 -9.66 -17.61 5.84
CA ARG A 98 -9.31 -17.60 7.27
C ARG A 98 -8.95 -19.00 7.74
#